data_AF-A0A2R4TLY8-F1
#
_entry.id   AF-A0A2R4TLY8-F1
#
_cell.length_a   1.000
_cell.length_b   1.000
_cell.length_c   1.000
_cell.angle_alpha   90.00
_cell.angle_beta   90.00
_cell.angle_gamma   90.00
#
_symmetry.space_group_name_H-M   'P 1'
#
loop_
_entity.id
_entity.type
_entity.pdbx_description
1 polymer ?
#
loop_
_entity_poly.entity_id
_entity_poly.type
_entity_poly.pdbx_seq_one_letter_code
_entity_poly.pdbx_strand_id
1 'polypeptide(L)'
;MSGQFIEIVNITSCELPIASQFKRISPRKESLKPQDYDEKFDSTTLAFDVFMSDDKVVLSGPPAYGLEDFFKQENFYLDGQPVYCAPQTQRLDRTQRNWLITETNAQQLKWIYADVEFNISINQHCHDLFRNKKVLFTLSKNNKFEWIGDWIKFYKTVHHIDAVLFYDNNSDNYTLEELKEYLIKENLGVDVILVPWNFKYGPQGGASTGLKNAPWDSDFCQYGMMEHAKERFLKYAMGVINVDIDELIIAPNGPSVFNELEQNPALHISGKWIESIPLDEKAPIRFNNFFYFDRKNYKSDHKWCINPQKIDYMAQWKVHTVKVKELKLSHNFYYLHYKGINYNWKIKRADFIRFDPEIHRLDESLYEIVSKVFPSINRPELKYNLTLREKLKKLF
;
A
#
# COMPACT_ATOMS: atom_id res chain seq x y z
N MET A 1 -16.05 10.59 25.22
CA MET A 1 -15.79 10.67 23.76
C MET A 1 -14.30 10.81 23.59
N SER A 2 -13.56 9.73 23.32
CA SER A 2 -12.16 9.83 22.92
C SER A 2 -12.12 10.39 21.50
N GLY A 3 -11.44 11.51 21.29
CA GLY A 3 -11.33 12.14 19.98
C GLY A 3 -10.62 11.24 18.97
N GLN A 4 -10.94 11.43 17.69
CA GLN A 4 -10.20 10.83 16.57
C GLN A 4 -8.74 11.31 16.60
N PHE A 5 -7.79 10.40 16.44
CA PHE A 5 -6.37 10.72 16.43
C PHE A 5 -5.83 10.73 15.00
N ILE A 6 -5.37 11.89 14.52
CA ILE A 6 -4.75 12.03 13.19
C ILE A 6 -3.37 12.65 13.38
N GLU A 7 -2.31 11.90 13.06
CA GLU A 7 -0.94 12.36 13.26
C GLU A 7 -0.02 12.07 12.08
N ILE A 8 0.98 12.94 11.92
CA ILE A 8 2.09 12.73 11.00
C ILE A 8 3.24 12.11 11.81
N VAL A 9 3.68 10.92 11.39
CA VAL A 9 4.80 10.21 12.01
C VAL A 9 5.98 10.24 11.05
N ASN A 10 7.00 11.01 11.41
CA ASN A 10 8.22 11.13 10.62
C ASN A 10 9.08 9.87 10.66
N ILE A 11 9.95 9.76 9.66
CA ILE A 11 10.98 8.72 9.51
C ILE A 11 12.36 9.36 9.57
N THR A 12 13.38 8.57 9.87
CA THR A 12 14.78 8.96 9.82
C THR A 12 15.51 8.08 8.83
N SER A 13 15.52 8.52 7.57
CA SER A 13 16.17 7.79 6.49
C SER A 13 17.69 7.91 6.58
N CYS A 14 18.36 6.93 5.98
CA CYS A 14 19.81 6.94 5.78
C CYS A 14 20.07 6.83 4.29
N GLU A 15 20.52 7.92 3.68
CA GLU A 15 20.77 8.02 2.24
C GLU A 15 22.22 8.45 1.98
N LEU A 16 22.90 7.72 1.11
CA LEU A 16 24.23 8.10 0.66
C LEU A 16 24.18 9.47 -0.03
N PRO A 17 25.17 10.35 0.22
CA PRO A 17 25.30 11.59 -0.52
C PRO A 17 25.26 11.35 -2.04
N ILE A 18 24.63 12.25 -2.79
CA ILE A 18 24.53 12.13 -4.25
C ILE A 18 25.93 12.02 -4.87
N ALA A 19 26.92 12.74 -4.35
CA ALA A 19 28.31 12.71 -4.79
C ALA A 19 29.14 11.51 -4.26
N SER A 20 28.56 10.62 -3.43
CA SER A 20 29.28 9.46 -2.91
C SER A 20 29.75 8.55 -4.04
N GLN A 21 30.97 8.05 -3.94
CA GLN A 21 31.52 7.01 -4.83
C GLN A 21 30.80 5.66 -4.65
N PHE A 22 30.17 5.44 -3.50
CA PHE A 22 29.40 4.24 -3.25
C PHE A 22 27.99 4.41 -3.80
N LYS A 23 27.57 3.45 -4.64
CA LYS A 23 26.23 3.37 -5.21
C LYS A 23 25.80 1.92 -5.28
N ARG A 24 24.50 1.70 -5.10
CA ARG A 24 23.88 0.42 -5.37
C ARG A 24 24.04 0.09 -6.85
N ILE A 25 24.43 -1.14 -7.13
CA ILE A 25 24.55 -1.68 -8.47
C ILE A 25 23.16 -2.10 -8.94
N SER A 26 22.77 -1.65 -10.14
CA SER A 26 21.54 -2.06 -10.79
C SER A 26 21.51 -3.58 -11.02
N PRO A 27 20.48 -4.31 -10.55
CA PRO A 27 20.33 -5.74 -10.86
C PRO A 27 19.87 -5.96 -12.31
N ARG A 28 19.27 -4.94 -12.95
CA ARG A 28 18.72 -5.04 -14.29
C ARG A 28 19.81 -4.95 -15.36
N LYS A 29 19.80 -5.92 -16.28
CA LYS A 29 20.66 -5.93 -17.47
C LYS A 29 20.41 -4.70 -18.34
N GLU A 30 21.47 -4.16 -18.92
CA GLU A 30 21.42 -2.93 -19.73
C GLU A 30 20.40 -3.01 -20.87
N SER A 31 20.32 -4.14 -21.57
CA SER A 31 19.35 -4.36 -22.66
C SER A 31 17.87 -4.39 -22.23
N LEU A 32 17.61 -4.44 -20.92
CA LEU A 32 16.27 -4.44 -20.33
C LEU A 32 15.97 -3.14 -19.57
N LYS A 33 16.88 -2.17 -19.59
CA LYS A 33 16.66 -0.85 -18.99
C LYS A 33 15.92 0.05 -19.98
N PRO A 34 14.72 0.57 -19.64
CA PRO A 34 14.14 1.68 -20.40
C PRO A 34 15.01 2.93 -20.27
N GLN A 35 14.79 3.90 -21.15
CA GLN A 35 15.58 5.15 -21.21
C GLN A 35 15.60 5.92 -19.87
N ASP A 36 14.53 5.84 -19.08
CA ASP A 36 14.37 6.52 -17.80
C ASP A 36 14.76 5.65 -16.58
N TYR A 37 15.38 4.49 -16.79
CA TYR A 37 15.69 3.53 -15.74
C TYR A 37 16.59 4.13 -14.65
N ASP A 38 17.75 4.68 -15.04
CA ASP A 38 18.77 5.12 -14.06
C ASP A 38 18.28 6.37 -13.29
N GLU A 39 17.44 7.20 -13.90
CA GLU A 39 16.78 8.33 -13.22
C GLU A 39 15.86 7.81 -12.11
N LYS A 40 15.05 6.79 -12.41
CA LYS A 40 14.11 6.18 -11.47
C LYS A 40 14.76 5.28 -10.43
N PHE A 41 15.93 4.71 -10.73
CA PHE A 41 16.62 3.78 -9.86
C PHE A 41 17.06 4.47 -8.56
N ASP A 42 16.72 3.84 -7.44
CA ASP A 42 17.25 4.24 -6.14
C ASP A 42 18.63 3.59 -5.95
N SER A 43 19.67 4.42 -6.07
CA SER A 43 21.05 4.00 -5.92
C SER A 43 21.68 4.39 -4.58
N THR A 44 20.94 5.10 -3.72
CA THR A 44 21.50 5.84 -2.57
C THR A 44 20.89 5.48 -1.22
N THR A 45 19.64 5.04 -1.16
CA THR A 45 18.98 4.77 0.13
C THR A 45 19.55 3.52 0.78
N LEU A 46 20.19 3.63 1.94
CA LEU A 46 20.67 2.48 2.73
C LEU A 46 19.58 1.92 3.65
N ALA A 47 18.85 2.83 4.31
CA ALA A 47 17.68 2.51 5.12
C ALA A 47 16.59 3.55 4.89
N PHE A 48 15.35 3.10 4.69
CA PHE A 48 14.19 3.97 4.61
C PHE A 48 13.87 4.59 5.97
N ASP A 49 14.07 3.84 7.05
CA ASP A 49 13.95 4.31 8.42
C ASP A 49 14.85 3.48 9.35
N VAL A 50 15.22 4.06 10.48
CA VAL A 50 15.93 3.40 11.58
C VAL A 50 15.11 3.55 12.84
N PHE A 51 14.62 2.43 13.37
CA PHE A 51 13.68 2.43 14.48
C PHE A 51 13.83 1.22 15.40
N MET A 52 13.43 1.38 16.65
CA MET A 52 13.26 0.30 17.60
C MET A 52 12.04 -0.55 17.25
N SER A 53 12.16 -1.87 17.31
CA SER A 53 11.06 -2.83 17.24
C SER A 53 11.33 -3.95 18.25
N ASP A 54 10.59 -3.94 19.35
CA ASP A 54 10.87 -4.74 20.56
C ASP A 54 12.33 -4.55 21.04
N ASP A 55 13.14 -5.61 21.04
CA ASP A 55 14.53 -5.68 21.53
C ASP A 55 15.59 -5.39 20.43
N LYS A 56 15.19 -4.70 19.36
CA LYS A 56 16.02 -4.56 18.15
C LYS A 56 15.97 -3.17 17.57
N VAL A 57 17.11 -2.70 17.10
CA VAL A 57 17.19 -1.59 16.14
C VAL A 57 17.06 -2.17 14.74
N VAL A 58 16.01 -1.79 14.02
CA VAL A 58 15.71 -2.24 12.66
C VAL A 58 16.19 -1.18 11.67
N LEU A 59 16.96 -1.62 10.68
CA LEU A 59 17.33 -0.85 9.49
C LEU A 59 16.70 -1.53 8.28
N SER A 60 15.52 -1.06 7.89
CA SER A 60 14.78 -1.57 6.73
C SER A 60 15.15 -0.75 5.50
N GLY A 61 15.50 -1.40 4.39
CA GLY A 61 15.99 -0.72 3.19
C GLY A 61 15.85 -1.52 1.90
N PRO A 62 16.26 -0.94 0.75
CA PRO A 62 16.44 -1.71 -0.47
C PRO A 62 17.53 -2.78 -0.31
N PRO A 63 17.57 -3.82 -1.16
CA PRO A 63 18.68 -4.77 -1.19
C PRO A 63 20.02 -4.05 -1.37
N ALA A 64 21.09 -4.54 -0.72
CA ALA A 64 22.38 -3.87 -0.74
C ALA A 64 23.00 -3.73 -2.14
N TYR A 65 22.97 -4.80 -2.95
CA TYR A 65 23.54 -4.91 -4.30
C TYR A 65 24.86 -4.12 -4.48
N GLY A 66 25.94 -4.61 -3.87
CA GLY A 66 27.26 -3.97 -3.92
C GLY A 66 27.55 -3.04 -2.74
N LEU A 67 26.58 -2.85 -1.83
CA LEU A 67 26.74 -2.08 -0.59
C LEU A 67 26.77 -2.97 0.66
N GLU A 68 27.03 -4.27 0.52
CA GLU A 68 27.01 -5.24 1.63
C GLU A 68 27.98 -4.84 2.75
N ASP A 69 29.14 -4.27 2.40
CA ASP A 69 30.16 -3.87 3.36
C ASP A 69 29.71 -2.77 4.32
N PHE A 70 28.72 -1.95 3.96
CA PHE A 70 28.12 -0.98 4.89
C PHE A 70 27.47 -1.67 6.09
N PHE A 71 26.94 -2.88 5.90
CA PHE A 71 26.19 -3.60 6.94
C PHE A 71 27.07 -4.52 7.79
N LYS A 72 28.39 -4.32 7.79
CA LYS A 72 29.31 -5.05 8.68
C LYS A 72 29.28 -4.50 10.11
N GLN A 73 29.58 -5.36 11.08
CA GLN A 73 29.45 -5.07 12.51
C GLN A 73 30.28 -3.86 12.96
N GLU A 74 31.53 -3.79 12.50
CA GLU A 74 32.51 -2.76 12.84
C GLU A 74 32.08 -1.34 12.49
N ASN A 75 31.07 -1.20 11.63
CA ASN A 75 30.55 0.07 11.17
C ASN A 75 29.49 0.68 12.11
N PHE A 76 28.99 -0.08 13.09
CA PHE A 76 27.83 0.32 13.89
C PHE A 76 28.18 0.58 15.35
N TYR A 77 27.66 1.69 15.87
CA TYR A 77 27.72 2.05 17.27
C TYR A 77 26.33 2.48 17.74
N LEU A 78 25.89 1.95 18.88
CA LEU A 78 24.65 2.33 19.54
C LEU A 78 24.98 3.13 20.79
N ASP A 79 24.42 4.35 20.89
CA ASP A 79 24.67 5.29 22.00
C ASP A 79 26.17 5.48 22.32
N GLY A 80 27.00 5.50 21.27
CA GLY A 80 28.45 5.68 21.37
C GLY A 80 29.25 4.41 21.67
N GLN A 81 28.61 3.26 21.91
CA GLN A 81 29.26 1.98 22.13
C GLN A 81 29.24 1.12 20.86
N PRO A 82 30.34 0.43 20.50
CA PRO A 82 30.34 -0.50 19.37
C PRO A 82 29.33 -1.62 19.59
N VAL A 83 28.62 -2.04 18.54
CA VAL A 83 27.70 -3.18 18.66
C VAL A 83 28.47 -4.49 18.85
N TYR A 84 27.98 -5.33 19.78
CA TYR A 84 28.67 -6.57 20.14
C TYR A 84 28.32 -7.76 19.23
N CYS A 85 27.17 -7.71 18.57
CA CYS A 85 26.70 -8.77 17.68
C CYS A 85 26.67 -8.28 16.24
N ALA A 86 27.02 -9.19 15.32
CA ALA A 86 26.89 -8.93 13.90
C ALA A 86 25.43 -8.62 13.54
N PRO A 87 25.18 -7.64 12.66
CA PRO A 87 23.84 -7.36 12.17
C PRO A 87 23.24 -8.60 11.54
N GLN A 88 22.01 -8.93 11.90
CA GLN A 88 21.30 -10.02 11.25
C GLN A 88 20.60 -9.46 10.02
N THR A 89 20.91 -10.01 8.85
CA THR A 89 20.33 -9.60 7.58
C THR A 89 19.37 -10.65 7.05
N GLN A 90 18.13 -10.23 6.80
CA GLN A 90 17.16 -10.99 6.03
C GLN A 90 17.01 -10.38 4.64
N ARG A 91 17.36 -11.16 3.62
CA ARG A 91 17.15 -10.79 2.22
C ARG A 91 15.74 -11.15 1.80
N LEU A 92 14.99 -10.19 1.29
CA LEU A 92 13.61 -10.33 0.86
C LEU A 92 13.49 -9.96 -0.63
N ASP A 93 12.34 -10.21 -1.25
CA ASP A 93 12.09 -9.75 -2.63
C ASP A 93 12.10 -8.21 -2.65
N ARG A 94 13.05 -7.60 -3.37
CA ARG A 94 13.18 -6.13 -3.57
C ARG A 94 13.26 -5.28 -2.31
N THR A 95 13.63 -5.89 -1.18
CA THR A 95 13.94 -5.19 0.07
C THR A 95 14.84 -6.07 0.92
N GLN A 96 15.40 -5.52 1.98
CA GLN A 96 16.10 -6.27 3.00
C GLN A 96 15.78 -5.67 4.36
N ARG A 97 15.90 -6.50 5.38
CA ARG A 97 15.79 -6.07 6.76
C ARG A 97 17.08 -6.41 7.46
N ASN A 98 17.67 -5.42 8.12
CA ASN A 98 18.81 -5.63 9.00
C ASN A 98 18.36 -5.31 10.42
N TRP A 99 18.86 -6.06 11.40
CA TRP A 99 18.62 -5.72 12.79
C TRP A 99 19.84 -5.93 13.67
N LEU A 100 19.98 -5.00 14.62
CA LEU A 100 20.95 -5.02 15.70
C LEU A 100 20.18 -5.39 16.96
N ILE A 101 20.56 -6.49 17.61
CA ILE A 101 19.99 -6.84 18.92
C ILE A 101 20.55 -5.87 19.96
N THR A 102 19.69 -5.34 20.81
CA THR A 102 20.06 -4.44 21.89
C THR A 102 19.31 -4.80 23.17
N GLU A 103 20.01 -4.77 24.29
CA GLU A 103 19.40 -4.99 25.62
C GLU A 103 18.74 -3.73 26.17
N THR A 104 19.06 -2.56 25.59
CA THR A 104 18.55 -1.26 25.98
C THR A 104 17.75 -0.61 24.85
N ASN A 105 16.88 0.33 25.22
CA ASN A 105 16.20 1.18 24.25
C ASN A 105 17.17 2.21 23.68
N ALA A 106 17.93 1.83 22.65
CA ALA A 106 18.94 2.67 22.03
C ALA A 106 18.31 3.93 21.41
N GLN A 107 18.97 5.08 21.56
CA GLN A 107 18.43 6.37 21.09
C GLN A 107 19.18 6.90 19.87
N GLN A 108 20.46 6.57 19.73
CA GLN A 108 21.31 7.04 18.65
C GLN A 108 22.05 5.88 18.00
N LEU A 109 22.05 5.88 16.67
CA LEU A 109 22.87 5.01 15.84
C LEU A 109 23.93 5.85 15.15
N LYS A 110 25.20 5.51 15.36
CA LYS A 110 26.29 5.98 14.53
C LYS A 110 26.68 4.87 13.55
N TRP A 111 26.68 5.20 12.26
CA TRP A 111 26.97 4.27 11.18
C TRP A 111 28.11 4.83 10.31
N ILE A 112 29.27 4.18 10.32
CA ILE A 112 30.51 4.66 9.69
C ILE A 112 31.02 3.64 8.71
N TYR A 113 31.30 4.05 7.47
CA TYR A 113 32.00 3.21 6.51
C TYR A 113 32.85 4.07 5.57
N ALA A 114 34.16 3.78 5.51
CA ALA A 114 35.15 4.56 4.77
C ALA A 114 35.07 6.06 5.11
N ASP A 115 34.75 6.91 4.13
CA ASP A 115 34.62 8.37 4.25
C ASP A 115 33.18 8.83 4.55
N VAL A 116 32.24 7.91 4.77
CA VAL A 116 30.83 8.21 5.05
C VAL A 116 30.50 7.95 6.51
N GLU A 117 29.87 8.93 7.15
CA GLU A 117 29.37 8.83 8.53
C GLU A 117 27.92 9.32 8.60
N PHE A 118 27.08 8.54 9.29
CA PHE A 118 25.71 8.92 9.65
C PHE A 118 25.57 8.94 11.16
N ASN A 119 24.94 10.00 11.68
CA ASN A 119 24.49 10.10 13.07
C ASN A 119 22.96 10.18 13.04
N ILE A 120 22.32 9.10 13.47
CA ILE A 120 20.90 8.83 13.22
C ILE A 120 20.19 8.73 14.57
N SER A 121 19.13 9.53 14.75
CA SER A 121 18.21 9.34 15.87
C SER A 121 17.33 8.12 15.59
N ILE A 122 17.27 7.19 16.54
CA ILE A 122 16.52 5.96 16.40
C ILE A 122 15.06 6.25 16.77
N ASN A 123 14.16 6.09 15.80
CA ASN A 123 12.73 6.26 16.05
C ASN A 123 12.18 5.15 16.93
N GLN A 124 11.10 5.41 17.66
CA GLN A 124 10.39 4.37 18.40
C GLN A 124 9.37 3.65 17.50
N HIS A 125 9.08 2.38 17.79
CA HIS A 125 7.94 1.71 17.18
C HIS A 125 6.63 2.39 17.58
N CYS A 126 5.62 2.22 16.73
CA CYS A 126 4.27 2.74 16.90
C CYS A 126 3.24 1.63 17.11
N HIS A 127 3.71 0.46 17.59
CA HIS A 127 2.90 -0.74 17.81
C HIS A 127 1.62 -0.49 18.60
N ASP A 128 1.67 0.30 19.67
CA ASP A 128 0.52 0.52 20.54
C ASP A 128 -0.58 1.36 19.88
N LEU A 129 -0.25 2.16 18.86
CA LEU A 129 -1.23 2.94 18.11
C LEU A 129 -2.21 2.06 17.33
N PHE A 130 -1.76 0.89 16.90
CA PHE A 130 -2.52 -0.05 16.06
C PHE A 130 -2.77 -1.41 16.73
N ARG A 131 -2.29 -1.61 17.96
CA ARG A 131 -2.48 -2.86 18.70
C ARG A 131 -3.96 -3.22 18.76
N ASN A 132 -4.29 -4.43 18.30
CA ASN A 132 -5.65 -4.97 18.22
C ASN A 132 -6.65 -4.14 17.39
N LYS A 133 -6.20 -3.20 16.55
CA LYS A 133 -7.06 -2.46 15.62
C LYS A 133 -7.22 -3.16 14.28
N LYS A 134 -8.34 -2.88 13.62
CA LYS A 134 -8.59 -3.20 12.21
C LYS A 134 -8.06 -2.06 11.34
N VAL A 135 -6.98 -2.32 10.60
CA VAL A 135 -6.21 -1.28 9.93
C VAL A 135 -6.34 -1.36 8.42
N LEU A 136 -6.60 -0.21 7.81
CA LEU A 136 -6.52 -0.01 6.36
C LEU A 136 -5.15 0.59 6.03
N PHE A 137 -4.47 0.05 5.02
CA PHE A 137 -3.09 0.40 4.72
C PHE A 137 -2.89 0.63 3.22
N THR A 138 -2.16 1.70 2.86
CA THR A 138 -1.91 2.07 1.46
C THR A 138 -0.64 2.92 1.26
N LEU A 139 -0.16 2.94 0.01
CA LEU A 139 0.80 3.90 -0.51
C LEU A 139 0.08 4.81 -1.52
N SER A 140 0.15 6.11 -1.31
CA SER A 140 -0.54 7.09 -2.17
C SER A 140 0.45 8.09 -2.75
N LYS A 141 0.16 8.57 -3.96
CA LYS A 141 0.78 9.78 -4.51
C LYS A 141 -0.30 10.57 -5.24
N ASN A 142 -0.45 11.84 -4.88
CA ASN A 142 -1.30 12.83 -5.56
C ASN A 142 -2.80 12.53 -5.63
N ASN A 143 -3.31 11.52 -4.91
CA ASN A 143 -4.74 11.24 -4.85
C ASN A 143 -5.52 12.42 -4.26
N LYS A 144 -6.68 12.74 -4.84
CA LYS A 144 -7.55 13.81 -4.33
C LYS A 144 -8.00 13.52 -2.91
N PHE A 145 -8.07 14.56 -2.08
CA PHE A 145 -8.59 14.47 -0.70
C PHE A 145 -9.97 13.81 -0.64
N GLU A 146 -10.83 14.18 -1.58
CA GLU A 146 -12.15 13.61 -1.81
C GLU A 146 -12.15 12.08 -1.97
N TRP A 147 -11.20 11.54 -2.75
CA TRP A 147 -11.07 10.11 -2.98
C TRP A 147 -10.56 9.40 -1.74
N ILE A 148 -9.59 10.00 -1.05
CA ILE A 148 -9.06 9.48 0.22
C ILE A 148 -10.18 9.44 1.27
N GLY A 149 -10.95 10.52 1.41
CA GLY A 149 -12.07 10.60 2.35
C GLY A 149 -13.17 9.58 2.05
N ASP A 150 -13.57 9.45 0.78
CA ASP A 150 -14.56 8.45 0.36
C ASP A 150 -14.06 7.02 0.65
N TRP A 151 -12.81 6.73 0.31
CA TRP A 151 -12.19 5.43 0.53
C TRP A 151 -12.19 5.07 2.02
N ILE A 152 -11.74 5.96 2.90
CA ILE A 152 -11.78 5.75 4.35
C ILE A 152 -13.21 5.53 4.84
N LYS A 153 -14.16 6.38 4.41
CA LYS A 153 -15.56 6.29 4.80
C LYS A 153 -16.19 4.96 4.39
N PHE A 154 -15.87 4.48 3.19
CA PHE A 154 -16.32 3.19 2.70
C PHE A 154 -15.83 2.07 3.61
N TYR A 155 -14.52 1.97 3.87
CA TYR A 155 -13.98 0.90 4.70
C TYR A 155 -14.43 0.99 6.16
N LYS A 156 -14.67 2.20 6.69
CA LYS A 156 -15.27 2.37 8.02
C LYS A 156 -16.68 1.78 8.06
N THR A 157 -17.49 2.06 7.04
CA THR A 157 -18.89 1.65 6.98
C THR A 157 -19.04 0.16 6.69
N VAL A 158 -18.31 -0.36 5.71
CA VAL A 158 -18.45 -1.74 5.20
C VAL A 158 -17.62 -2.74 5.99
N HIS A 159 -16.41 -2.35 6.39
CA HIS A 159 -15.46 -3.25 7.03
C HIS A 159 -15.18 -2.94 8.50
N HIS A 160 -15.74 -1.85 9.03
CA HIS A 160 -15.59 -1.45 10.42
C HIS A 160 -14.11 -1.28 10.82
N ILE A 161 -13.32 -0.66 9.94
CA ILE A 161 -11.94 -0.31 10.30
C ILE A 161 -11.93 0.68 11.48
N ASP A 162 -10.88 0.61 12.27
CA ASP A 162 -10.65 1.51 13.40
C ASP A 162 -9.59 2.55 13.07
N ALA A 163 -8.66 2.22 12.16
CA ALA A 163 -7.55 3.08 11.84
C ALA A 163 -7.03 2.92 10.41
N VAL A 164 -6.26 3.91 9.98
CA VAL A 164 -5.63 4.00 8.66
C VAL A 164 -4.14 4.26 8.85
N LEU A 165 -3.31 3.49 8.17
CA LEU A 165 -1.88 3.78 8.00
C LEU A 165 -1.65 4.19 6.55
N PHE A 166 -1.35 5.46 6.34
CA PHE A 166 -1.27 6.09 5.03
C PHE A 166 0.15 6.57 4.77
N TYR A 167 0.79 6.03 3.73
CA TYR A 167 2.08 6.52 3.28
C TYR A 167 1.87 7.46 2.10
N ASP A 168 2.44 8.66 2.18
CA ASP A 168 2.47 9.60 1.07
C ASP A 168 3.83 9.54 0.36
N ASN A 169 3.84 9.12 -0.91
CA ASN A 169 5.05 8.98 -1.70
C ASN A 169 5.37 10.25 -2.48
N ASN A 170 5.75 11.30 -1.74
CA ASN A 170 6.18 12.58 -2.30
C ASN A 170 5.10 13.17 -3.23
N SER A 171 3.89 13.33 -2.70
CA SER A 171 2.85 14.10 -3.36
C SER A 171 3.31 15.55 -3.54
N ASP A 172 3.03 16.12 -4.70
CA ASP A 172 3.36 17.50 -5.08
C ASP A 172 2.11 18.35 -5.31
N ASN A 173 0.93 17.74 -5.27
CA ASN A 173 -0.35 18.45 -5.32
C ASN A 173 -0.80 19.03 -3.96
N TYR A 174 -0.21 18.57 -2.86
CA TYR A 174 -0.53 18.96 -1.49
C TYR A 174 0.58 18.56 -0.53
N THR A 175 0.54 19.13 0.66
CA THR A 175 1.34 18.75 1.83
C THR A 175 0.58 17.77 2.73
N LEU A 176 1.31 17.00 3.54
CA LEU A 176 0.69 16.11 4.53
C LEU A 176 -0.12 16.86 5.60
N GLU A 177 0.24 18.11 5.91
CA GLU A 177 -0.52 18.94 6.86
C GLU A 177 -1.89 19.33 6.27
N GLU A 178 -1.96 19.72 5.00
CA GLU A 178 -3.25 19.98 4.33
C GLU A 178 -4.15 18.73 4.31
N LEU A 179 -3.56 17.54 4.09
CA LEU A 179 -4.30 16.28 4.18
C LEU A 179 -4.77 16.00 5.62
N LYS A 180 -3.92 16.23 6.63
CA LYS A 180 -4.28 16.10 8.05
C LYS A 180 -5.45 17.01 8.41
N GLU A 181 -5.38 18.29 8.04
CA GLU A 181 -6.45 19.27 8.28
C GLU A 181 -7.77 18.85 7.61
N TYR A 182 -7.70 18.40 6.35
CA TYR A 182 -8.86 17.86 5.64
C TYR A 182 -9.49 16.68 6.41
N LEU A 183 -8.69 15.70 6.82
CA LEU A 183 -9.18 14.51 7.52
C LEU A 183 -9.76 14.83 8.90
N ILE A 184 -9.18 15.80 9.63
CA ILE A 184 -9.74 16.30 10.89
C ILE A 184 -11.11 16.93 10.66
N LYS A 185 -11.25 17.75 9.62
CA LYS A 185 -12.50 18.41 9.26
C LYS A 185 -13.58 17.40 8.85
N GLU A 186 -13.23 16.38 8.09
CA GLU A 186 -14.16 15.33 7.66
C GLU A 186 -14.65 14.43 8.81
N ASN A 187 -13.87 14.35 9.91
CA ASN A 187 -14.22 13.63 11.14
C ASN A 187 -14.79 12.21 10.89
N LEU A 188 -14.02 11.40 10.15
CA LEU A 188 -14.45 10.09 9.66
C LEU A 188 -14.53 9.01 10.74
N GLY A 189 -14.17 9.32 12.00
CA GLY A 189 -14.28 8.40 13.13
C GLY A 189 -13.31 7.21 13.05
N VAL A 190 -12.12 7.44 12.49
CA VAL A 190 -11.01 6.47 12.43
C VAL A 190 -9.69 7.15 12.76
N ASP A 191 -8.81 6.48 13.49
CA ASP A 191 -7.49 7.06 13.71
C ASP A 191 -6.68 7.00 12.41
N VAL A 192 -5.83 7.99 12.14
CA VAL A 192 -5.02 8.04 10.91
C VAL A 192 -3.58 8.38 11.26
N ILE A 193 -2.66 7.53 10.81
CA ILE A 193 -1.23 7.87 10.78
C ILE A 193 -0.83 8.16 9.35
N LEU A 194 -0.29 9.35 9.13
CA LEU A 194 0.30 9.80 7.90
C LEU A 194 1.83 9.65 8.01
N VAL A 195 2.45 9.00 7.03
CA VAL A 195 3.91 8.81 6.98
C VAL A 195 4.45 9.45 5.71
N PRO A 196 5.35 10.45 5.79
CA PRO A 196 6.06 10.93 4.61
C PRO A 196 7.01 9.85 4.11
N TRP A 197 6.83 9.42 2.86
CA TRP A 197 7.57 8.31 2.25
C TRP A 197 8.28 8.75 0.98
N ASN A 198 9.18 9.72 1.13
CA ASN A 198 9.73 10.51 0.03
C ASN A 198 10.86 9.83 -0.76
N PHE A 199 10.70 8.55 -1.08
CA PHE A 199 11.69 7.76 -1.80
C PHE A 199 11.33 7.60 -3.28
N LYS A 200 12.36 7.44 -4.13
CA LYS A 200 12.14 7.07 -5.53
C LYS A 200 11.35 5.77 -5.59
N TYR A 201 10.26 5.77 -6.35
CA TYR A 201 9.44 4.57 -6.50
C TYR A 201 10.25 3.38 -7.02
N GLY A 202 11.16 3.65 -7.96
CA GLY A 202 11.98 2.66 -8.65
C GLY A 202 11.44 2.30 -10.04
N PRO A 203 12.32 1.84 -10.95
CA PRO A 203 11.91 1.48 -12.30
C PRO A 203 11.08 0.20 -12.30
N GLN A 204 9.90 0.28 -12.91
CA GLN A 204 8.94 -0.81 -12.96
C GLN A 204 9.34 -1.87 -14.00
N GLY A 205 8.69 -3.03 -13.91
CA GLY A 205 8.78 -4.10 -14.90
C GLY A 205 7.55 -4.15 -15.81
N GLY A 206 7.50 -5.17 -16.67
CA GLY A 206 6.32 -5.49 -17.47
C GLY A 206 6.08 -4.56 -18.66
N ALA A 207 4.87 -4.66 -19.21
CA ALA A 207 4.48 -4.04 -20.48
C ALA A 207 4.50 -2.49 -20.45
N SER A 208 4.37 -1.87 -19.27
CA SER A 208 4.39 -0.41 -19.12
C SER A 208 5.76 0.22 -19.39
N THR A 209 6.83 -0.59 -19.48
CA THR A 209 8.19 -0.11 -19.76
C THR A 209 8.47 0.11 -21.25
N GLY A 210 7.57 -0.33 -22.14
CA GLY A 210 7.81 -0.39 -23.58
C GLY A 210 8.83 -1.47 -24.00
N LEU A 211 9.44 -2.18 -23.05
CA LEU A 211 10.37 -3.27 -23.29
C LEU A 211 9.71 -4.62 -23.05
N LYS A 212 10.01 -5.57 -23.94
CA LYS A 212 9.56 -6.95 -23.78
C LYS A 212 10.33 -7.59 -22.62
N ASN A 213 9.61 -8.18 -21.66
CA ASN A 213 10.16 -8.94 -20.54
C ASN A 213 11.01 -8.13 -19.55
N ALA A 214 10.78 -6.82 -19.40
CA ALA A 214 11.42 -6.06 -18.32
C ALA A 214 11.02 -6.65 -16.94
N PRO A 215 11.98 -7.02 -16.08
CA PRO A 215 11.69 -7.63 -14.79
C PRO A 215 11.17 -6.62 -13.75
N TRP A 216 10.45 -7.12 -12.75
CA TRP A 216 10.07 -6.36 -11.56
C TRP A 216 11.14 -6.57 -10.48
N ASP A 217 12.22 -5.78 -10.53
CA ASP A 217 13.44 -6.01 -9.72
C ASP A 217 13.93 -4.78 -8.93
N SER A 218 13.31 -3.61 -9.10
CA SER A 218 13.90 -2.34 -8.66
C SER A 218 12.90 -1.30 -8.11
N ASP A 219 11.61 -1.64 -8.03
CA ASP A 219 10.55 -0.85 -7.39
C ASP A 219 10.60 -0.96 -5.85
N PHE A 220 11.76 -0.64 -5.28
CA PHE A 220 12.09 -0.87 -3.87
C PHE A 220 11.19 -0.11 -2.91
N CYS A 221 10.74 1.09 -3.27
CA CYS A 221 9.93 1.95 -2.40
C CYS A 221 8.67 1.24 -1.88
N GLN A 222 7.98 0.52 -2.76
CA GLN A 222 6.73 -0.15 -2.40
C GLN A 222 6.97 -1.33 -1.46
N TYR A 223 8.04 -2.10 -1.67
CA TYR A 223 8.42 -3.23 -0.82
C TYR A 223 8.99 -2.76 0.52
N GLY A 224 9.78 -1.69 0.50
CA GLY A 224 10.29 -1.03 1.71
C GLY A 224 9.17 -0.53 2.61
N MET A 225 8.15 0.12 2.02
CA MET A 225 6.96 0.57 2.76
C MET A 225 6.23 -0.59 3.41
N MET A 226 6.11 -1.74 2.75
CA MET A 226 5.40 -2.90 3.31
C MET A 226 6.12 -3.48 4.54
N GLU A 227 7.44 -3.65 4.44
CA GLU A 227 8.23 -4.15 5.56
C GLU A 227 8.33 -3.12 6.69
N HIS A 228 8.41 -1.83 6.36
CA HIS A 228 8.35 -0.75 7.35
C HIS A 228 7.00 -0.70 8.07
N ALA A 229 5.88 -0.79 7.34
CA ALA A 229 4.54 -0.84 7.91
C ALA A 229 4.37 -2.05 8.85
N LYS A 230 4.80 -3.23 8.42
CA LYS A 230 4.80 -4.45 9.22
C LYS A 230 5.59 -4.28 10.51
N GLU A 231 6.84 -3.83 10.43
CA GLU A 231 7.76 -3.82 11.56
C GLU A 231 7.53 -2.67 12.53
N ARG A 232 7.27 -1.46 12.03
CA ARG A 232 7.16 -0.28 12.88
C ARG A 232 5.75 -0.07 13.43
N PHE A 233 4.71 -0.55 12.74
CA PHE A 233 3.32 -0.20 13.08
C PHE A 233 2.41 -1.41 13.29
N LEU A 234 2.35 -2.32 12.32
CA LEU A 234 1.21 -3.24 12.16
C LEU A 234 1.42 -4.63 12.75
N LYS A 235 2.59 -4.89 13.35
CA LYS A 235 2.96 -6.18 13.95
C LYS A 235 1.88 -6.77 14.86
N TYR A 236 1.22 -5.92 15.66
CA TYR A 236 0.20 -6.33 16.62
C TYR A 236 -1.22 -5.87 16.25
N ALA A 237 -1.49 -5.54 14.99
CA ALA A 237 -2.84 -5.24 14.53
C ALA A 237 -3.75 -6.48 14.61
N MET A 238 -5.06 -6.29 14.79
CA MET A 238 -6.05 -7.38 14.74
C MET A 238 -6.23 -7.87 13.29
N GLY A 239 -6.15 -6.96 12.33
CA GLY A 239 -6.16 -7.28 10.93
C GLY A 239 -5.73 -6.09 10.08
N VAL A 240 -5.22 -6.39 8.90
CA VAL A 240 -4.72 -5.41 7.93
C VAL A 240 -5.37 -5.67 6.58
N ILE A 241 -5.87 -4.61 5.95
CA ILE A 241 -6.34 -4.58 4.57
C ILE A 241 -5.33 -3.76 3.75
N ASN A 242 -4.73 -4.36 2.73
CA ASN A 242 -3.85 -3.66 1.78
C ASN A 242 -4.57 -3.45 0.44
N VAL A 243 -4.89 -2.20 0.13
CA VAL A 243 -5.64 -1.77 -1.05
C VAL A 243 -5.22 -0.35 -1.44
N ASP A 244 -5.29 -0.05 -2.74
CA ASP A 244 -5.00 1.29 -3.25
C ASP A 244 -6.22 2.21 -3.08
N ILE A 245 -6.03 3.53 -3.18
CA ILE A 245 -7.14 4.48 -3.03
C ILE A 245 -8.25 4.20 -4.05
N ASP A 246 -7.91 3.79 -5.27
CA ASP A 246 -8.88 3.46 -6.32
C ASP A 246 -9.49 2.05 -6.18
N GLU A 247 -9.38 1.42 -5.01
CA GLU A 247 -9.81 0.05 -4.77
C GLU A 247 -10.77 -0.14 -3.58
N LEU A 248 -11.93 -0.78 -3.83
CA LEU A 248 -12.94 -1.08 -2.81
C LEU A 248 -13.20 -2.59 -2.69
N ILE A 249 -13.02 -3.18 -1.51
CA ILE A 249 -13.44 -4.56 -1.21
C ILE A 249 -14.95 -4.56 -0.95
N ILE A 250 -15.69 -5.33 -1.75
CA ILE A 250 -17.12 -5.51 -1.60
C ILE A 250 -17.40 -6.74 -0.75
N ALA A 251 -18.37 -6.59 0.17
CA ALA A 251 -18.91 -7.65 1.01
C ALA A 251 -20.40 -7.88 0.68
N PRO A 252 -20.75 -8.62 -0.38
CA PRO A 252 -22.14 -8.73 -0.85
C PRO A 252 -23.11 -9.26 0.20
N ASN A 253 -22.63 -10.18 1.05
CA ASN A 253 -23.44 -10.84 2.08
C ASN A 253 -23.42 -10.11 3.44
N GLY A 254 -22.71 -8.98 3.55
CA GLY A 254 -22.68 -8.13 4.74
C GLY A 254 -21.62 -8.38 5.84
N PRO A 255 -20.92 -9.54 5.99
CA PRO A 255 -19.89 -9.63 7.03
C PRO A 255 -18.63 -8.89 6.60
N SER A 256 -17.91 -8.28 7.55
CA SER A 256 -16.60 -7.70 7.28
C SER A 256 -15.55 -8.79 7.00
N VAL A 257 -14.52 -8.47 6.21
CA VAL A 257 -13.37 -9.35 5.96
C VAL A 257 -12.67 -9.79 7.25
N PHE A 258 -12.72 -8.98 8.30
CA PHE A 258 -12.13 -9.33 9.59
C PHE A 258 -12.81 -10.54 10.25
N ASN A 259 -14.08 -10.80 9.96
CA ASN A 259 -14.78 -11.99 10.46
C ASN A 259 -14.21 -13.26 9.83
N GLU A 260 -13.87 -13.23 8.53
CA GLU A 260 -13.26 -14.37 7.86
C GLU A 260 -11.79 -14.57 8.30
N LEU A 261 -11.09 -13.48 8.63
CA LEU A 261 -9.72 -13.51 9.17
C LEU A 261 -9.59 -14.21 10.52
N GLU A 262 -10.69 -14.36 11.29
CA GLU A 262 -10.66 -15.12 12.54
C GLU A 262 -10.31 -16.59 12.31
N GLN A 263 -10.82 -17.16 11.22
CA GLN A 263 -10.64 -18.55 10.83
C GLN A 263 -9.52 -18.74 9.80
N ASN A 264 -9.30 -17.75 8.93
CA ASN A 264 -8.34 -17.82 7.83
C ASN A 264 -7.43 -16.59 7.90
N PRO A 265 -6.28 -16.66 8.60
CA PRO A 265 -5.51 -15.47 8.98
C PRO A 265 -4.80 -14.78 7.81
N ALA A 266 -4.86 -15.35 6.61
CA ALA A 266 -4.40 -14.72 5.38
C ALA A 266 -5.37 -15.01 4.23
N LEU A 267 -5.93 -13.93 3.67
CA LEU A 267 -6.90 -13.96 2.60
C LEU A 267 -6.37 -13.26 1.35
N HIS A 268 -6.66 -13.88 0.22
CA HIS A 268 -6.53 -13.32 -1.10
C HIS A 268 -7.91 -12.95 -1.62
N ILE A 269 -8.03 -11.77 -2.22
CA ILE A 269 -9.29 -11.21 -2.70
C ILE A 269 -9.14 -10.97 -4.20
N SER A 270 -9.97 -11.63 -5.02
CA SER A 270 -9.94 -11.47 -6.47
C SER A 270 -10.43 -10.10 -6.89
N GLY A 271 -9.75 -9.50 -7.87
CA GLY A 271 -10.07 -8.17 -8.37
C GLY A 271 -10.96 -8.15 -9.60
N LYS A 272 -11.71 -7.05 -9.71
CA LYS A 272 -12.59 -6.74 -10.83
C LYS A 272 -12.41 -5.27 -11.27
N TRP A 273 -12.15 -5.05 -12.55
CA TRP A 273 -12.13 -3.71 -13.13
C TRP A 273 -13.53 -3.09 -13.17
N ILE A 274 -13.61 -1.85 -12.70
CA ILE A 274 -14.74 -0.95 -12.94
C ILE A 274 -14.33 0.04 -14.02
N GLU A 275 -15.10 0.05 -15.10
CA GLU A 275 -14.91 0.91 -16.26
C GLU A 275 -15.15 2.38 -15.92
N SER A 276 -14.48 3.28 -16.64
CA SER A 276 -14.67 4.73 -16.59
C SER A 276 -15.96 5.16 -17.32
N ILE A 277 -17.06 4.46 -17.08
CA ILE A 277 -18.39 4.79 -17.60
C ILE A 277 -19.16 5.50 -16.48
N PRO A 278 -19.27 6.84 -16.52
CA PRO A 278 -19.99 7.57 -15.49
C PRO A 278 -21.50 7.32 -15.60
N LEU A 279 -22.22 7.40 -14.47
CA LEU A 279 -23.68 7.52 -14.48
C LEU A 279 -24.11 8.92 -14.95
N ASP A 280 -23.36 9.94 -14.55
CA ASP A 280 -23.51 11.32 -14.97
C ASP A 280 -22.14 11.91 -15.32
N GLU A 281 -21.94 12.25 -16.59
CA GLU A 281 -20.70 12.85 -17.09
C GLU A 281 -20.40 14.22 -16.46
N LYS A 282 -21.41 14.90 -15.91
CA LYS A 282 -21.27 16.19 -15.24
C LYS A 282 -21.01 16.06 -13.74
N ALA A 283 -21.23 14.88 -13.17
CA ALA A 283 -21.00 14.66 -11.75
C ALA A 283 -19.50 14.58 -11.44
N PRO A 284 -19.07 14.94 -10.21
CA PRO A 284 -17.70 14.77 -9.78
C PRO A 284 -17.20 13.33 -9.98
N ILE A 285 -15.92 13.18 -10.33
CA ILE A 285 -15.26 11.88 -10.44
C ILE A 285 -15.09 11.33 -9.02
N ARG A 286 -15.99 10.45 -8.59
CA ARG A 286 -16.05 9.83 -7.25
C ARG A 286 -16.50 8.38 -7.40
N PHE A 287 -16.28 7.52 -6.40
CA PHE A 287 -16.63 6.09 -6.49
C PHE A 287 -18.10 5.86 -6.84
N ASN A 288 -18.96 6.73 -6.33
CA ASN A 288 -20.39 6.66 -6.52
C ASN A 288 -20.85 7.10 -7.93
N ASN A 289 -19.95 7.40 -8.88
CA ASN A 289 -20.30 7.68 -10.27
C ASN A 289 -20.00 6.50 -11.22
N PHE A 290 -19.31 5.43 -10.77
CA PHE A 290 -18.87 4.34 -11.65
C PHE A 290 -19.29 2.96 -11.13
N PHE A 291 -20.03 2.20 -11.96
CA PHE A 291 -20.62 0.91 -11.55
C PHE A 291 -20.58 -0.17 -12.63
N TYR A 292 -20.07 0.15 -13.81
CA TYR A 292 -20.07 -0.77 -14.94
C TYR A 292 -18.75 -1.52 -15.04
N PHE A 293 -18.80 -2.77 -15.48
CA PHE A 293 -17.64 -3.59 -15.78
C PHE A 293 -17.78 -4.25 -17.15
N ASP A 294 -16.67 -4.53 -17.83
CA ASP A 294 -16.65 -5.36 -19.05
C ASP A 294 -16.72 -6.85 -18.71
N ARG A 295 -17.84 -7.51 -19.03
CA ARG A 295 -18.05 -8.95 -18.76
C ARG A 295 -17.00 -9.87 -19.39
N LYS A 296 -16.27 -9.43 -20.42
CA LYS A 296 -15.22 -10.20 -21.11
C LYS A 296 -13.85 -9.98 -20.48
N ASN A 297 -13.56 -8.77 -20.00
CA ASN A 297 -12.23 -8.37 -19.52
C ASN A 297 -12.24 -7.75 -18.12
N TYR A 298 -13.09 -8.27 -17.23
CA TYR A 298 -13.25 -7.70 -15.89
C TYR A 298 -12.13 -8.08 -14.92
N LYS A 299 -11.35 -9.13 -15.15
CA LYS A 299 -10.40 -9.61 -14.13
C LYS A 299 -9.29 -8.58 -13.91
N SER A 300 -9.04 -8.26 -12.64
CA SER A 300 -7.88 -7.49 -12.21
C SER A 300 -6.93 -8.39 -11.42
N ASP A 301 -5.85 -7.81 -10.89
CA ASP A 301 -4.96 -8.47 -9.97
C ASP A 301 -5.69 -8.84 -8.67
N HIS A 302 -4.95 -9.32 -7.67
CA HIS A 302 -5.50 -9.63 -6.37
C HIS A 302 -5.02 -8.62 -5.33
N LYS A 303 -5.78 -8.52 -4.25
CA LYS A 303 -5.37 -7.85 -3.02
C LYS A 303 -5.47 -8.82 -1.86
N TRP A 304 -4.99 -8.41 -0.69
CA TRP A 304 -4.92 -9.31 0.45
C TRP A 304 -5.36 -8.62 1.74
N CYS A 305 -5.82 -9.46 2.65
CA CYS A 305 -6.11 -9.10 4.02
C CYS A 305 -5.47 -10.15 4.92
N ILE A 306 -4.92 -9.74 6.06
CA ILE A 306 -4.24 -10.66 6.98
C ILE A 306 -4.52 -10.30 8.43
N ASN A 307 -4.33 -11.26 9.32
CA ASN A 307 -4.10 -11.04 10.74
C ASN A 307 -2.60 -11.24 11.02
N PRO A 308 -1.81 -10.16 11.21
CA PRO A 308 -0.36 -10.24 11.39
C PRO A 308 0.06 -11.13 12.58
N GLN A 309 -0.76 -11.23 13.62
CA GLN A 309 -0.46 -12.01 14.83
C GLN A 309 -0.68 -13.52 14.63
N LYS A 310 -1.38 -13.92 13.56
CA LYS A 310 -1.74 -15.31 13.28
C LYS A 310 -1.04 -15.88 12.05
N ILE A 311 -0.15 -15.11 11.42
CA ILE A 311 0.70 -15.58 10.32
C ILE A 311 2.16 -15.65 10.78
N ASP A 312 3.00 -16.36 10.04
CA ASP A 312 4.44 -16.37 10.29
C ASP A 312 4.99 -14.95 10.23
N TYR A 313 5.67 -14.52 11.29
CA TYR A 313 6.32 -13.22 11.35
C TYR A 313 7.39 -13.06 10.25
N MET A 314 7.98 -14.14 9.75
CA MET A 314 8.93 -14.09 8.63
C MET A 314 8.27 -13.95 7.26
N ALA A 315 6.93 -14.01 7.19
CA ALA A 315 6.20 -13.85 5.94
C ALA A 315 6.41 -12.45 5.35
N GLN A 316 6.87 -12.39 4.10
CA GLN A 316 7.04 -11.13 3.38
C GLN A 316 5.71 -10.61 2.85
N TRP A 317 5.43 -9.33 3.06
CA TRP A 317 4.28 -8.66 2.47
C TRP A 317 4.66 -8.12 1.08
N LYS A 318 3.83 -8.38 0.06
CA LYS A 318 4.03 -7.89 -1.32
C LYS A 318 2.80 -7.14 -1.82
N VAL A 319 2.93 -6.46 -2.95
CA VAL A 319 1.86 -5.65 -3.56
C VAL A 319 0.53 -6.40 -3.69
N HIS A 320 0.57 -7.62 -4.22
CA HIS A 320 -0.62 -8.41 -4.53
C HIS A 320 -0.69 -9.74 -3.78
N THR A 321 0.26 -10.03 -2.88
CA THR A 321 0.29 -11.32 -2.17
C THR A 321 1.06 -11.22 -0.86
N VAL A 322 0.98 -12.25 -0.02
CA VAL A 322 1.79 -12.41 1.19
C VAL A 322 2.45 -13.79 1.14
N LYS A 323 3.76 -13.86 1.39
CA LYS A 323 4.51 -15.13 1.41
C LYS A 323 4.24 -15.92 2.69
N VAL A 324 3.05 -16.51 2.81
CA VAL A 324 2.65 -17.41 3.90
C VAL A 324 2.53 -18.85 3.40
N LYS A 325 2.48 -19.81 4.34
CA LYS A 325 2.26 -21.23 4.03
C LYS A 325 0.91 -21.47 3.35
N GLU A 326 -0.14 -20.80 3.83
CA GLU A 326 -1.49 -20.91 3.29
C GLU A 326 -2.08 -19.51 3.13
N LEU A 327 -2.35 -19.14 1.88
CA LEU A 327 -3.05 -17.92 1.51
C LEU A 327 -4.35 -18.33 0.82
N LYS A 328 -5.48 -18.11 1.50
CA LYS A 328 -6.77 -18.61 1.03
C LYS A 328 -7.47 -17.60 0.14
N LEU A 329 -7.93 -18.04 -1.03
CA LEU A 329 -8.83 -17.22 -1.84
C LEU A 329 -10.21 -17.15 -1.17
N SER A 330 -10.63 -15.95 -0.78
CA SER A 330 -12.00 -15.76 -0.28
C SER A 330 -12.98 -15.73 -1.46
N HIS A 331 -14.12 -16.38 -1.25
CA HIS A 331 -15.26 -16.36 -2.17
C HIS A 331 -16.39 -15.45 -1.65
N ASN A 332 -16.23 -14.89 -0.45
CA ASN A 332 -17.20 -13.98 0.17
C ASN A 332 -16.96 -12.52 -0.23
N PHE A 333 -15.78 -12.24 -0.76
CA PHE A 333 -15.33 -10.90 -1.11
C PHE A 333 -14.73 -10.87 -2.51
N TYR A 334 -14.86 -9.74 -3.16
CA TYR A 334 -14.05 -9.36 -4.31
C TYR A 334 -13.71 -7.88 -4.15
N TYR A 335 -12.61 -7.44 -4.76
CA TYR A 335 -12.30 -6.02 -4.77
C TYR A 335 -12.53 -5.44 -6.17
N LEU A 336 -12.81 -4.16 -6.19
CA LEU A 336 -13.08 -3.38 -7.38
C LEU A 336 -11.93 -2.43 -7.62
N HIS A 337 -11.38 -2.40 -8.82
CA HIS A 337 -10.31 -1.50 -9.23
C HIS A 337 -10.90 -0.47 -10.20
N TYR A 338 -10.98 0.79 -9.77
CA TYR A 338 -11.65 1.83 -10.53
C TYR A 338 -10.71 2.45 -11.57
N LYS A 339 -11.06 2.34 -12.86
CA LYS A 339 -10.29 3.01 -13.92
C LYS A 339 -10.42 4.53 -13.85
N GLY A 340 -11.63 5.03 -13.55
CA GLY A 340 -11.94 6.46 -13.51
C GLY A 340 -11.41 7.22 -12.28
N ILE A 341 -11.05 6.52 -11.20
CA ILE A 341 -10.46 7.12 -9.99
C ILE A 341 -8.94 7.06 -10.11
N ASN A 342 -8.37 7.72 -11.12
CA ASN A 342 -6.94 7.60 -11.39
C ASN A 342 -6.40 8.81 -12.17
N TYR A 343 -5.11 9.10 -12.02
CA TYR A 343 -4.40 10.15 -12.78
C TYR A 343 -3.65 9.67 -14.03
N ASN A 344 -3.84 8.41 -14.45
CA ASN A 344 -3.17 7.82 -15.62
C ASN A 344 -1.63 7.77 -15.54
N TRP A 345 -1.07 7.69 -14.34
CA TRP A 345 0.38 7.75 -14.12
C TRP A 345 1.16 6.56 -14.72
N LYS A 346 0.53 5.39 -14.83
CA LYS A 346 1.09 4.15 -15.44
C LYS A 346 0.59 3.93 -16.87
N ILE A 347 -0.72 3.97 -17.04
CA ILE A 347 -1.43 3.65 -18.29
C ILE A 347 -2.60 4.62 -18.39
N LYS A 348 -2.87 5.15 -19.59
CA LYS A 348 -4.06 5.94 -19.87
C LYS A 348 -5.30 5.05 -19.85
N ARG A 349 -6.09 5.14 -18.76
CA ARG A 349 -7.29 4.33 -18.52
C ARG A 349 -8.46 5.08 -17.87
N ALA A 350 -8.25 6.31 -17.39
CA ALA A 350 -9.25 7.09 -16.67
C ALA A 350 -10.20 7.86 -17.59
N ASP A 351 -9.87 8.00 -18.88
CA ASP A 351 -10.71 8.69 -19.85
C ASP A 351 -12.07 8.01 -19.94
N PHE A 352 -13.14 8.81 -20.02
CA PHE A 352 -14.49 8.24 -20.09
C PHE A 352 -14.68 7.44 -21.36
N ILE A 353 -15.30 6.28 -21.22
CA ILE A 353 -15.67 5.43 -22.34
C ILE A 353 -17.19 5.36 -22.46
N ARG A 354 -17.66 5.10 -23.68
CA ARG A 354 -19.09 4.96 -23.94
C ARG A 354 -19.60 3.61 -23.42
N PHE A 355 -20.78 3.62 -22.80
CA PHE A 355 -21.50 2.40 -22.45
C PHE A 355 -21.82 1.57 -23.70
N ASP A 356 -21.61 0.26 -23.60
CA ASP A 356 -21.89 -0.72 -24.65
C ASP A 356 -22.73 -1.84 -24.00
N PRO A 357 -24.03 -1.94 -24.32
CA PRO A 357 -24.90 -2.94 -23.71
C PRO A 357 -24.51 -4.39 -24.04
N GLU A 358 -23.69 -4.64 -25.06
CA GLU A 358 -23.27 -6.00 -25.40
C GLU A 358 -22.26 -6.55 -24.39
N ILE A 359 -21.34 -5.70 -23.90
CA ILE A 359 -20.22 -6.10 -23.04
C ILE A 359 -20.28 -5.52 -21.62
N HIS A 360 -20.82 -4.31 -21.43
CA HIS A 360 -20.85 -3.66 -20.13
C HIS A 360 -22.04 -4.12 -19.30
N ARG A 361 -21.80 -4.43 -18.03
CA ARG A 361 -22.83 -4.85 -17.06
C ARG A 361 -22.71 -4.02 -15.80
N LEU A 362 -23.84 -3.70 -15.17
CA LEU A 362 -23.85 -3.07 -13.85
C LEU A 362 -23.44 -4.11 -12.81
N ASP A 363 -22.60 -3.71 -11.87
CA ASP A 363 -22.39 -4.45 -10.63
C ASP A 363 -23.44 -4.01 -9.59
N GLU A 364 -24.52 -4.80 -9.47
CA GLU A 364 -25.67 -4.48 -8.60
C GLU A 364 -25.27 -4.45 -7.11
N SER A 365 -24.46 -5.40 -6.64
CA SER A 365 -23.96 -5.44 -5.25
C SER A 365 -23.14 -4.20 -4.91
N LEU A 366 -22.23 -3.81 -5.82
CA LEU A 366 -21.48 -2.57 -5.70
C LEU A 366 -22.44 -1.37 -5.62
N TYR A 367 -23.38 -1.27 -6.57
CA TYR A 367 -24.31 -0.16 -6.64
C TYR A 367 -25.10 0.00 -5.34
N GLU A 368 -25.62 -1.11 -4.80
CA GLU A 368 -26.34 -1.11 -3.53
C GLU A 368 -25.47 -0.67 -2.34
N ILE A 369 -24.27 -1.20 -2.23
CA ILE A 369 -23.37 -0.92 -1.09
C ILE A 369 -22.87 0.53 -1.16
N VAL A 370 -22.36 0.98 -2.30
CA VAL A 370 -21.87 2.35 -2.47
C VAL A 370 -23.00 3.36 -2.34
N SER A 371 -24.22 3.06 -2.79
CA SER A 371 -25.39 3.94 -2.54
C SER A 371 -25.74 4.05 -1.06
N LYS A 372 -25.54 2.99 -0.26
CA LYS A 372 -25.74 3.04 1.20
C LYS A 372 -24.67 3.90 1.89
N VAL A 373 -23.41 3.80 1.45
CA VAL A 373 -22.29 4.58 2.00
C VAL A 373 -22.38 6.06 1.59
N PHE A 374 -22.79 6.32 0.36
CA PHE A 374 -22.87 7.65 -0.27
C PHE A 374 -24.28 7.92 -0.80
N PRO A 375 -25.24 8.28 0.05
CA PRO A 375 -26.68 8.35 -0.31
C PRO A 375 -27.05 9.50 -1.27
N SER A 376 -26.10 10.36 -1.65
CA SER A 376 -26.34 11.61 -2.36
C SER A 376 -26.52 11.48 -3.89
N ILE A 377 -27.05 10.35 -4.38
CA ILE A 377 -27.25 10.13 -5.82
C ILE A 377 -28.69 9.76 -6.15
N ASN A 378 -29.24 10.46 -7.14
CA ASN A 378 -30.44 10.04 -7.85
C ASN A 378 -30.17 8.70 -8.51
N ARG A 379 -30.89 7.66 -8.06
CA ARG A 379 -30.81 6.34 -8.64
C ARG A 379 -31.12 6.42 -10.14
N PRO A 380 -30.19 6.15 -11.07
CA PRO A 380 -30.58 5.95 -12.45
C PRO A 380 -31.55 4.78 -12.45
N GLU A 381 -32.73 4.97 -13.03
CA GLU A 381 -33.57 3.82 -13.35
C GLU A 381 -32.74 2.90 -14.24
N LEU A 382 -32.54 1.68 -13.74
CA LEU A 382 -32.01 0.59 -14.55
C LEU A 382 -33.02 0.32 -15.66
N LYS A 383 -32.90 1.05 -16.78
CA LYS A 383 -33.62 0.79 -18.02
C LYS A 383 -33.05 -0.46 -18.68
N TYR A 384 -33.14 -1.57 -17.98
CA TYR A 384 -33.03 -2.88 -18.54
C TYR A 384 -34.30 -3.15 -19.34
N ASN A 385 -34.30 -2.73 -20.61
CA ASN A 385 -35.04 -3.45 -21.63
C ASN A 385 -34.36 -4.81 -21.86
N LEU A 386 -34.21 -5.61 -20.78
CA LEU A 386 -33.82 -7.00 -20.88
C LEU A 386 -35.05 -7.74 -21.36
N THR A 387 -34.91 -8.41 -22.49
CA THR A 387 -35.92 -9.34 -22.97
C THR A 387 -36.15 -10.42 -21.91
N LEU A 388 -37.36 -10.98 -21.84
CA LEU A 388 -37.70 -12.06 -20.90
C LEU A 388 -36.67 -13.21 -20.93
N ARG A 389 -36.10 -13.46 -22.11
CA ARG A 389 -35.05 -14.45 -22.37
C ARG A 389 -33.72 -14.15 -21.68
N GLU A 390 -33.36 -12.88 -21.53
CA GLU A 390 -32.12 -12.46 -20.85
C GLU A 390 -32.27 -12.46 -19.33
N LYS A 391 -33.49 -12.22 -18.82
CA LYS A 391 -33.81 -12.40 -17.40
C LYS A 391 -33.73 -13.88 -17.00
N LEU A 392 -34.20 -14.77 -17.86
CA LEU A 392 -34.17 -16.22 -17.61
C LEU A 392 -32.77 -16.85 -17.69
N LYS A 393 -31.84 -16.27 -18.47
CA LYS A 393 -30.43 -16.71 -18.54
C LYS A 393 -29.56 -16.32 -17.33
N LYS A 394 -30.10 -15.56 -16.37
CA LYS A 394 -29.42 -15.23 -15.11
C LYS A 394 -29.88 -16.11 -13.93
N LEU A 395 -30.92 -16.91 -14.11
CA LEU A 395 -31.49 -17.82 -13.08
C LEU A 395 -30.98 -19.27 -13.20
N PHE A 396 -30.20 -19.55 -14.24
CA PHE A 396 -29.45 -20.78 -14.49
C PHE A 396 -28.05 -20.40 -14.96
#